data_AF-I4F0F6-F1
#
_entry.id   AF-I4F0F6-F1
#
_cell.length_a   1.000
_cell.length_b   1.000
_cell.length_c   1.000
_cell.angle_alpha   90.00
_cell.angle_beta   90.00
_cell.angle_gamma   90.00
#
_symmetry.space_group_name_H-M   'P 1'
#
loop_
_entity.id
_entity.type
_entity.pdbx_description
1 polymer ?
#
loop_
_entity_poly.entity_id
_entity_poly.type
_entity_poly.pdbx_seq_one_letter_code
_entity_poly.pdbx_strand_id
1 'polypeptide(L)'
;MCTCTETHAPAAAPAARKGLSKRKRAAVVFSVGTLMLGGGVAMAAWTHSGTGTARAQATTATPITVTPGSPVGLLYPKPAGGYPSSAVGSIYATVANPNDYPVQVTSVTVGTVTISPMAGKTCAAGSVLASVAGPMTLASPITLAANSGPTALTVPGAVEMIAAAEDGCQGATFSVPVTVTAL
;
A
#
# COMPACT_ATOMS: atom_id res chain seq x y z
N MET A 1 -66.07 -40.03 -55.73
CA MET A 1 -66.09 -40.78 -54.46
C MET A 1 -65.26 -39.94 -53.49
N CYS A 2 -65.75 -39.36 -52.39
CA CYS A 2 -66.73 -39.85 -51.43
C CYS A 2 -67.75 -38.76 -51.04
N THR A 3 -68.98 -39.21 -50.89
CA THR A 3 -70.12 -38.56 -50.24
C THR A 3 -69.99 -38.70 -48.72
N CYS A 4 -70.21 -37.61 -47.98
CA CYS A 4 -70.53 -37.66 -46.56
C CYS A 4 -71.92 -37.05 -46.36
N THR A 5 -72.84 -37.92 -45.97
CA THR A 5 -74.22 -37.65 -45.57
C THR A 5 -74.21 -37.32 -44.07
N GLU A 6 -74.75 -36.18 -43.65
CA GLU A 6 -75.10 -35.93 -42.25
C GLU A 6 -76.51 -35.36 -42.11
N THR A 7 -77.16 -35.81 -41.04
CA THR A 7 -78.61 -35.91 -40.85
C THR A 7 -79.11 -34.81 -39.89
N HIS A 8 -80.21 -34.15 -40.30
CA HIS A 8 -81.21 -33.32 -39.59
C HIS A 8 -81.02 -32.79 -38.15
N ALA A 9 -81.31 -31.48 -37.96
CA ALA A 9 -82.20 -30.95 -36.90
C ALA A 9 -82.72 -29.53 -37.25
N PRO A 10 -83.89 -29.10 -36.74
CA PRO A 10 -84.66 -27.97 -37.29
C PRO A 10 -84.24 -26.58 -36.77
N ALA A 11 -84.65 -25.56 -37.53
CA ALA A 11 -84.39 -24.15 -37.29
C ALA A 11 -84.85 -23.67 -35.89
N ALA A 12 -83.90 -23.14 -35.10
CA ALA A 12 -84.22 -22.36 -33.91
C ALA A 12 -84.59 -20.93 -34.31
N ALA A 13 -85.79 -20.51 -33.91
CA ALA A 13 -86.31 -19.14 -34.05
C ALA A 13 -85.34 -18.09 -33.46
N PRO A 14 -85.33 -16.85 -33.98
CA PRO A 14 -84.47 -15.80 -33.44
C PRO A 14 -84.88 -15.48 -32.00
N ALA A 15 -84.01 -15.79 -31.04
CA ALA A 15 -84.16 -15.32 -29.67
C ALA A 15 -84.15 -13.78 -29.68
N ALA A 16 -85.27 -13.19 -29.29
CA ALA A 16 -85.42 -11.75 -29.16
C ALA A 16 -84.30 -11.19 -28.28
N ARG A 17 -83.39 -10.40 -28.87
CA ARG A 17 -82.40 -9.63 -28.12
C ARG A 17 -83.17 -8.60 -27.29
N LYS A 18 -83.46 -8.92 -26.02
CA LYS A 18 -83.94 -7.93 -25.05
C LYS A 18 -82.86 -6.87 -24.91
N GLY A 19 -83.08 -5.71 -25.53
CA GLY A 19 -82.21 -4.55 -25.41
C GLY A 19 -81.98 -4.25 -23.94
N LEU A 20 -80.75 -4.43 -23.48
CA LEU A 20 -80.37 -4.08 -22.11
C LEU A 20 -80.54 -2.56 -21.97
N SER A 21 -81.39 -2.14 -21.03
CA SER A 21 -81.71 -0.71 -20.85
C SER A 21 -80.43 0.10 -20.60
N LYS A 22 -80.40 1.34 -21.08
CA LYS A 22 -79.24 2.24 -20.98
C LYS A 22 -78.69 2.35 -19.55
N ARG A 23 -79.55 2.19 -18.53
CA ARG A 23 -79.20 2.16 -17.10
C ARG A 23 -78.34 0.96 -16.69
N LYS A 24 -78.61 -0.23 -17.24
CA LYS A 24 -77.81 -1.45 -16.96
C LYS A 24 -76.46 -1.41 -17.69
N ARG A 25 -76.40 -0.81 -18.88
CA ARG A 25 -75.13 -0.57 -19.58
C ARG A 25 -74.26 0.46 -18.86
N ALA A 26 -74.86 1.54 -18.35
CA ALA A 26 -74.15 2.52 -17.55
C ALA A 26 -73.57 1.93 -16.25
N ALA A 27 -74.32 1.04 -15.58
CA ALA A 27 -73.84 0.36 -14.38
C ALA A 27 -72.62 -0.56 -14.65
N VAL A 28 -72.62 -1.29 -15.77
CA VAL A 28 -71.47 -2.14 -16.16
C VAL A 28 -70.25 -1.30 -16.55
N VAL A 29 -70.46 -0.20 -17.28
CA VAL A 29 -69.36 0.71 -17.65
C VAL A 29 -68.80 1.41 -16.42
N PHE A 30 -69.66 1.83 -15.48
CA PHE A 30 -69.20 2.37 -14.21
C PHE A 30 -68.45 1.34 -13.39
N SER A 31 -68.95 0.10 -13.25
CA SER A 31 -68.30 -0.93 -12.43
C SER A 31 -66.95 -1.37 -13.00
N VAL A 32 -66.81 -1.42 -14.33
CA VAL A 32 -65.50 -1.66 -14.98
C VAL A 32 -64.58 -0.44 -14.82
N GLY A 33 -65.12 0.77 -14.93
CA GLY A 33 -64.39 2.03 -14.74
C GLY A 33 -63.84 2.20 -13.32
N THR A 34 -64.63 1.91 -12.28
CA THR A 34 -64.14 1.96 -10.89
C THR A 34 -63.13 0.87 -10.58
N LEU A 35 -63.22 -0.31 -11.21
CA LEU A 35 -62.20 -1.35 -11.06
C LEU A 35 -60.85 -0.92 -11.65
N MET A 36 -60.86 -0.18 -12.76
CA MET A 36 -59.62 0.32 -13.38
C MET A 36 -59.03 1.55 -12.69
N LEU A 37 -59.85 2.33 -11.97
CA LEU A 37 -59.38 3.49 -11.19
C LEU A 37 -58.94 3.13 -9.76
N GLY A 38 -59.36 1.98 -9.22
CA GLY A 38 -58.94 1.47 -7.91
C GLY A 38 -57.70 0.55 -7.95
N GLY A 39 -57.24 0.18 -9.14
CA GLY A 39 -55.99 -0.56 -9.33
C GLY A 39 -54.80 0.38 -9.15
N GLY A 40 -54.41 0.65 -7.91
CA GLY A 40 -53.16 1.33 -7.62
C GLY A 40 -52.05 0.66 -8.42
N VAL A 41 -51.38 1.42 -9.29
CA VAL A 41 -50.15 0.95 -9.92
C VAL A 41 -49.16 0.81 -8.78
N ALA A 42 -49.07 -0.40 -8.21
CA ALA A 42 -47.98 -0.77 -7.34
C ALA A 42 -46.74 -0.75 -8.24
N MET A 43 -46.16 0.44 -8.41
CA MET A 43 -44.80 0.59 -8.86
C MET A 43 -43.96 -0.06 -7.76
N ALA A 44 -43.78 -1.38 -7.85
CA ALA A 44 -42.57 -1.99 -7.35
C ALA A 44 -41.44 -1.35 -8.17
N ALA A 45 -40.96 -0.18 -7.75
CA ALA A 45 -39.62 0.21 -8.06
C ALA A 45 -38.76 -0.88 -7.42
N TRP A 46 -38.46 -1.93 -8.20
CA TRP A 46 -37.65 -3.06 -7.76
C TRP A 46 -36.30 -2.48 -7.39
N THR A 47 -36.10 -2.17 -6.12
CA THR A 47 -34.83 -1.76 -5.56
C THR A 47 -33.89 -2.94 -5.73
N HIS A 48 -33.12 -2.93 -6.82
CA HIS A 48 -32.02 -3.84 -7.03
C HIS A 48 -30.83 -3.33 -6.21
N SER A 49 -30.63 -3.90 -5.03
CA SER A 49 -29.36 -3.80 -4.32
C SER A 49 -28.49 -4.98 -4.70
N GLY A 50 -27.27 -4.69 -5.17
CA GLY A 50 -26.23 -5.69 -5.42
C GLY A 50 -25.17 -5.57 -4.34
N THR A 51 -24.90 -6.67 -3.63
CA THR A 51 -23.73 -6.78 -2.77
C THR A 51 -22.63 -7.50 -3.54
N GLY A 52 -21.43 -6.90 -3.56
CA GLY A 52 -20.27 -7.45 -4.24
C GLY A 52 -19.04 -7.32 -3.36
N THR A 53 -18.17 -8.33 -3.38
CA THR A 53 -16.88 -8.29 -2.69
C THR A 53 -15.84 -7.63 -3.60
N ALA A 54 -15.38 -6.44 -3.21
CA ALA A 54 -14.21 -5.84 -3.80
C ALA A 54 -12.96 -6.52 -3.25
N ARG A 55 -11.96 -6.79 -4.10
CA ARG A 55 -10.64 -7.28 -3.68
C ARG A 55 -9.63 -6.14 -3.86
N ALA A 56 -8.81 -5.93 -2.84
CA ALA A 56 -7.58 -5.15 -2.95
C ALA A 56 -6.39 -6.10 -2.74
N GLN A 57 -5.28 -5.86 -3.44
CA GLN A 57 -4.04 -6.59 -3.23
C GLN A 57 -3.01 -5.64 -2.59
N ALA A 58 -2.30 -6.13 -1.58
CA ALA A 58 -1.15 -5.41 -1.03
C ALA A 58 0.03 -5.54 -2.01
N THR A 59 0.76 -4.45 -2.24
CA THR A 59 2.02 -4.49 -3.00
C THR A 59 3.14 -5.11 -2.15
N THR A 60 4.22 -5.54 -2.81
CA THR A 60 5.43 -6.01 -2.14
C THR A 60 6.44 -4.87 -2.04
N ALA A 61 6.85 -4.53 -0.81
CA ALA A 61 7.89 -3.53 -0.59
C ALA A 61 9.25 -4.03 -1.08
N THR A 62 9.93 -3.21 -1.89
CA THR A 62 11.33 -3.39 -2.28
C THR A 62 12.23 -2.70 -1.24
N PRO A 63 13.34 -3.33 -0.82
CA PRO A 63 14.28 -2.71 0.11
C PRO A 63 14.84 -1.38 -0.41
N ILE A 64 15.08 -0.44 0.51
CA ILE A 64 15.78 0.82 0.21
C ILE A 64 17.23 0.50 -0.15
N THR A 65 17.70 1.11 -1.23
CA THR A 65 19.09 0.94 -1.66
C THR A 65 19.97 1.87 -0.86
N VAL A 66 20.99 1.34 -0.19
CA VAL A 66 22.01 2.12 0.54
C VAL A 66 23.32 2.02 -0.22
N THR A 67 23.89 3.16 -0.61
CA THR A 67 25.19 3.22 -1.29
C THR A 67 26.21 3.94 -0.40
N PRO A 68 27.41 3.36 -0.18
CA PRO A 68 28.45 4.01 0.61
C PRO A 68 28.83 5.38 0.05
N GLY A 69 28.95 6.38 0.92
CA GLY A 69 29.53 7.67 0.61
C GLY A 69 31.03 7.71 0.91
N SER A 70 31.67 8.84 0.61
CA SER A 70 33.04 9.08 1.03
C SER A 70 33.06 9.58 2.48
N PRO A 71 33.95 9.05 3.35
CA PRO A 71 34.14 9.61 4.68
C PRO A 71 34.70 11.04 4.55
N VAL A 72 34.07 12.01 5.22
CA VAL A 72 34.56 13.40 5.25
C VAL A 72 35.32 13.74 6.53
N GLY A 73 35.50 12.77 7.44
CA GLY A 73 36.21 12.95 8.71
C GLY A 73 37.15 11.79 9.02
N LEU A 74 38.18 12.09 9.83
CA LEU A 74 39.11 11.07 10.34
C LEU A 74 38.55 10.45 11.62
N LEU A 75 38.65 9.13 11.73
CA LEU A 75 38.36 8.40 12.95
C LEU A 75 39.69 8.10 13.67
N TYR A 76 39.75 8.44 14.95
CA TYR A 76 40.94 8.29 15.79
C TYR A 76 40.53 7.75 17.18
N PRO A 77 41.48 7.20 17.96
CA PRO A 77 41.17 6.62 19.27
C PRO A 77 40.38 7.60 20.15
N LYS A 78 39.26 7.13 20.70
CA LYS A 78 38.36 7.97 21.49
C LYS A 78 39.08 8.59 22.69
N PRO A 79 39.15 9.93 22.80
CA PRO A 79 39.71 10.58 23.98
C PRO A 79 38.88 10.27 25.24
N ALA A 80 39.49 10.40 26.42
CA ALA A 80 38.80 10.14 27.70
C ALA A 80 37.54 11.02 27.90
N GLY A 81 37.53 12.24 27.33
CA GLY A 81 36.38 13.15 27.34
C GLY A 81 35.37 12.91 26.20
N GLY A 82 35.53 11.86 25.40
CA GLY A 82 34.77 11.63 24.18
C GLY A 82 35.26 12.46 23.00
N TYR A 83 34.56 12.37 21.88
CA TYR A 83 34.86 13.19 20.71
C TYR A 83 34.35 14.62 20.90
N PRO A 84 35.07 15.64 20.39
CA PRO A 84 34.67 17.04 20.51
C PRO A 84 33.45 17.38 19.65
N SER A 85 33.07 16.51 18.70
CA SER A 85 31.87 16.66 17.89
C SER A 85 31.36 15.31 17.41
N SER A 86 30.07 15.22 17.11
CA SER A 86 29.46 14.07 16.44
C SER A 86 29.83 13.96 14.95
N ALA A 87 30.56 14.92 14.40
CA ALA A 87 31.10 14.80 13.05
C ALA A 87 32.16 13.68 12.98
N VAL A 88 32.91 13.46 14.06
CA VAL A 88 33.84 12.32 14.18
C VAL A 88 33.03 11.03 14.24
N GLY A 89 33.43 10.05 13.42
CA GLY A 89 32.71 8.77 13.36
C GLY A 89 31.36 8.84 12.64
N SER A 90 31.10 9.91 11.88
CA SER A 90 29.92 10.00 11.04
C SER A 90 30.01 9.05 9.86
N ILE A 91 28.89 8.39 9.55
CA ILE A 91 28.74 7.63 8.31
C ILE A 91 28.02 8.50 7.29
N TYR A 92 28.54 8.48 6.07
CA TYR A 92 27.95 9.12 4.91
C TYR A 92 27.55 8.03 3.93
N ALA A 93 26.28 8.06 3.53
CA ALA A 93 25.73 7.16 2.54
C ALA A 93 24.74 7.93 1.67
N THR A 94 24.25 7.28 0.64
CA THR A 94 23.05 7.73 -0.07
C THR A 94 22.00 6.64 -0.01
N VAL A 95 20.74 7.05 0.03
CA VAL A 95 19.58 6.17 0.05
C VAL A 95 18.68 6.46 -1.14
N ALA A 96 18.13 5.42 -1.76
CA ALA A 96 17.20 5.55 -2.88
C ALA A 96 15.97 4.66 -2.65
N ASN A 97 14.80 5.15 -3.06
CA ASN A 97 13.53 4.44 -2.91
C ASN A 97 13.04 3.94 -4.27
N PRO A 98 13.20 2.63 -4.57
CA PRO A 98 12.71 2.04 -5.82
C PRO A 98 11.20 1.76 -5.81
N ASN A 99 10.50 2.01 -4.69
CA ASN A 99 9.06 1.75 -4.59
C ASN A 99 8.24 2.83 -5.29
N ASP A 100 7.04 2.45 -5.73
CA ASP A 100 6.06 3.33 -6.38
C ASP A 100 5.27 4.22 -5.39
N TYR A 101 5.63 4.18 -4.12
CA TYR A 101 5.09 5.01 -3.05
C TYR A 101 6.20 5.71 -2.25
N PRO A 102 5.94 6.90 -1.68
CA PRO A 102 6.91 7.58 -0.83
C PRO A 102 7.13 6.84 0.48
N VAL A 103 8.34 6.93 1.03
CA VAL A 103 8.69 6.37 2.34
C VAL A 103 9.46 7.38 3.17
N GLN A 104 9.49 7.17 4.47
CA GLN A 104 10.26 7.98 5.40
C GLN A 104 11.29 7.11 6.14
N VAL A 105 12.57 7.39 5.93
CA VAL A 105 13.67 6.76 6.67
C VAL A 105 13.72 7.37 8.07
N THR A 106 13.54 6.54 9.09
CA THR A 106 13.41 7.00 10.50
C THR A 106 14.53 6.50 11.40
N SER A 107 15.12 5.35 11.09
CA SER A 107 16.23 4.81 11.89
C SER A 107 17.28 4.11 11.05
N VAL A 108 18.47 4.01 11.64
CA VAL A 108 19.64 3.37 11.04
C VAL A 108 20.28 2.43 12.06
N THR A 109 20.54 1.20 11.66
CA THR A 109 21.31 0.23 12.44
C THR A 109 22.66 0.04 11.79
N VAL A 110 23.72 0.17 12.59
CA VAL A 110 25.09 -0.09 12.16
C VAL A 110 25.44 -1.54 12.49
N GLY A 111 25.91 -2.27 11.48
CA GLY A 111 26.38 -3.64 11.63
C GLY A 111 27.83 -3.73 12.11
N THR A 112 28.35 -4.95 12.18
CA THR A 112 29.75 -5.19 12.57
C THR A 112 30.70 -4.53 11.57
N VAL A 113 31.56 -3.65 12.07
CA VAL A 113 32.58 -2.97 11.27
C VAL A 113 33.68 -3.96 10.90
N THR A 114 34.04 -4.01 9.62
CA THR A 114 35.21 -4.75 9.16
C THR A 114 36.36 -3.79 8.87
N ILE A 115 37.57 -4.22 9.20
CA ILE A 115 38.77 -3.40 9.15
C ILE A 115 39.74 -4.01 8.16
N SER A 116 40.25 -3.19 7.24
CA SER A 116 41.32 -3.54 6.32
C SER A 116 42.54 -2.68 6.63
N PRO A 117 43.53 -3.21 7.39
CA PRO A 117 44.75 -2.47 7.70
C PRO A 117 45.61 -2.26 6.45
N MET A 118 46.49 -1.26 6.50
CA MET A 118 47.51 -1.10 5.46
C MET A 118 48.46 -2.30 5.43
N ALA A 119 49.06 -2.55 4.27
CA ALA A 119 50.07 -3.60 4.12
C ALA A 119 51.20 -3.43 5.15
N GLY A 120 51.52 -4.51 5.87
CA GLY A 120 52.56 -4.51 6.92
C GLY A 120 52.16 -3.86 8.25
N LYS A 121 50.87 -3.53 8.44
CA LYS A 121 50.31 -3.04 9.71
C LYS A 121 49.26 -4.01 10.25
N THR A 122 49.03 -3.94 11.56
CA THR A 122 47.96 -4.66 12.26
C THR A 122 46.92 -3.66 12.75
N CYS A 123 45.65 -3.98 12.56
CA CYS A 123 44.56 -3.28 13.24
C CYS A 123 43.53 -4.32 13.65
N ALA A 124 43.50 -4.64 14.93
CA ALA A 124 42.66 -5.68 15.49
C ALA A 124 41.18 -5.43 15.19
N ALA A 125 40.46 -6.50 14.85
CA ALA A 125 39.00 -6.47 14.78
C ALA A 125 38.43 -5.98 16.12
N GLY A 126 37.41 -5.11 16.06
CA GLY A 126 36.85 -4.47 17.25
C GLY A 126 37.58 -3.19 17.69
N SER A 127 38.64 -2.77 17.00
CA SER A 127 39.23 -1.44 17.19
C SER A 127 38.27 -0.31 16.82
N VAL A 128 37.31 -0.59 15.93
CA VAL A 128 36.20 0.30 15.58
C VAL A 128 34.89 -0.43 15.83
N LEU A 129 33.95 0.25 16.50
CA LEU A 129 32.67 -0.30 16.93
C LEU A 129 31.54 0.67 16.56
N ALA A 130 30.32 0.17 16.50
CA ALA A 130 29.13 1.02 16.50
C ALA A 130 29.02 1.75 17.84
N SER A 131 28.72 3.06 17.82
CA SER A 131 28.59 3.86 19.03
C SER A 131 27.37 3.48 19.86
N VAL A 132 26.35 2.91 19.21
CA VAL A 132 25.12 2.44 19.84
C VAL A 132 24.81 1.03 19.36
N ALA A 133 24.44 0.15 20.28
CA ALA A 133 23.93 -1.17 19.93
C ALA A 133 22.47 -1.06 19.47
N GLY A 134 22.20 -1.48 18.23
CA GLY A 134 20.85 -1.50 17.67
C GLY A 134 20.46 -0.24 16.89
N PRO A 135 19.15 0.03 16.71
CA PRO A 135 18.67 1.12 15.88
C PRO A 135 18.95 2.51 16.50
N MET A 136 19.52 3.40 15.70
CA MET A 136 19.65 4.82 16.00
C MET A 136 18.54 5.58 15.30
N THR A 137 17.72 6.30 16.06
CA THR A 137 16.68 7.18 15.49
C THR A 137 17.31 8.41 14.88
N LEU A 138 16.93 8.73 13.64
CA LEU A 138 17.35 9.97 12.99
C LEU A 138 16.63 11.16 13.64
N ALA A 139 17.39 12.18 14.03
CA ALA A 139 16.82 13.41 14.60
C ALA A 139 15.89 14.14 13.61
N SER A 140 16.13 13.98 12.31
CA SER A 140 15.27 14.45 11.25
C SER A 140 15.09 13.30 10.24
N PRO A 141 13.88 12.72 10.16
CA PRO A 141 13.61 11.67 9.19
C PRO A 141 13.80 12.16 7.75
N ILE A 142 14.24 11.27 6.86
CA ILE A 142 14.44 11.58 5.45
C ILE A 142 13.25 11.06 4.65
N THR A 143 12.52 11.97 4.00
CA THR A 143 11.43 11.58 3.10
C THR A 143 11.98 11.32 1.71
N LEU A 144 11.71 10.12 1.20
CA LEU A 144 12.05 9.70 -0.15
C LEU A 144 10.75 9.61 -0.96
N ALA A 145 10.67 10.35 -2.07
CA ALA A 145 9.55 10.23 -2.99
C ALA A 145 9.52 8.83 -3.63
N ALA A 146 8.38 8.47 -4.23
CA ALA A 146 8.28 7.28 -5.06
C ALA A 146 9.32 7.32 -6.19
N ASN A 147 9.97 6.19 -6.46
CA ASN A 147 11.02 6.04 -7.49
C ASN A 147 12.13 7.10 -7.40
N SER A 148 12.46 7.57 -6.20
CA SER A 148 13.48 8.61 -6.01
C SER A 148 14.90 8.04 -6.11
N GLY A 149 15.77 8.85 -6.73
CA GLY A 149 17.19 8.56 -6.82
C GLY A 149 17.96 8.81 -5.52
N PRO A 150 19.30 8.69 -5.57
CA PRO A 150 20.17 8.79 -4.39
C PRO A 150 19.99 10.11 -3.64
N THR A 151 19.62 10.02 -2.37
CA THR A 151 19.47 11.14 -1.43
C THR A 151 20.48 10.98 -0.30
N ALA A 152 21.15 12.06 0.11
CA ALA A 152 22.19 12.00 1.13
C ALA A 152 21.65 11.56 2.50
N LEU A 153 22.30 10.56 3.10
CA LEU A 153 22.10 10.10 4.47
C LEU A 153 23.39 10.37 5.25
N THR A 154 23.28 11.16 6.30
CA THR A 154 24.36 11.36 7.28
C THR A 154 23.91 10.84 8.63
N VAL A 155 24.73 10.01 9.25
CA VAL A 155 24.50 9.48 10.60
C VAL A 155 25.65 9.96 11.49
N PRO A 156 25.47 11.07 12.22
CA PRO A 156 26.52 11.62 13.06
C PRO A 156 26.93 10.66 14.17
N GLY A 157 28.24 10.51 14.41
CA GLY A 157 28.79 9.75 15.52
C GLY A 157 28.38 8.27 15.55
N ALA A 158 28.10 7.69 14.38
CA ALA A 158 27.59 6.33 14.24
C ALA A 158 28.60 5.24 14.65
N VAL A 159 29.89 5.51 14.49
CA VAL A 159 30.98 4.62 14.90
C VAL A 159 32.00 5.32 15.78
N GLU A 160 32.70 4.56 16.59
CA GLU A 160 33.80 5.03 17.42
C GLU A 160 35.00 4.10 17.33
N MET A 161 36.20 4.66 17.41
CA MET A 161 37.43 3.89 17.57
C MET A 161 37.78 3.81 19.05
N ILE A 162 38.03 2.60 19.55
CA ILE A 162 38.34 2.39 20.96
C ILE A 162 39.60 3.15 21.36
N ALA A 163 39.66 3.57 22.63
CA ALA A 163 40.81 4.33 23.15
C ALA A 163 42.14 3.56 23.09
N ALA A 164 42.07 2.22 23.13
CA ALA A 164 43.23 1.32 23.11
C ALA A 164 43.58 0.81 21.70
N ALA A 165 43.05 1.41 20.64
CA ALA A 165 43.37 1.01 19.27
C ALA A 165 44.87 1.18 19.00
N GLU A 166 45.47 0.19 18.35
CA GLU A 166 46.90 0.16 18.05
C GLU A 166 47.29 1.15 16.94
N ASP A 167 48.55 1.60 16.93
CA ASP A 167 49.06 2.53 15.90
C ASP A 167 48.97 1.97 14.48
N GLY A 168 48.90 0.65 14.31
CA GLY A 168 48.72 0.03 13.00
C GLY A 168 47.33 0.26 12.38
N CYS A 169 46.38 0.84 13.12
CA CYS A 169 45.10 1.31 12.58
C CYS A 169 45.20 2.61 11.77
N GLN A 170 46.32 3.34 11.85
CA GLN A 170 46.53 4.55 11.06
C GLN A 170 46.54 4.23 9.57
N GLY A 171 45.64 4.85 8.80
CA GLY A 171 45.49 4.60 7.36
C GLY A 171 44.71 3.34 6.99
N ALA A 172 44.17 2.59 7.96
CA ALA A 172 43.27 1.48 7.70
C ALA A 172 41.95 1.98 7.09
N THR A 173 41.32 1.15 6.24
CA THR A 173 39.97 1.41 5.72
C THR A 173 38.95 0.59 6.48
N PHE A 174 37.79 1.19 6.75
CA PHE A 174 36.70 0.57 7.50
C PHE A 174 35.49 0.41 6.60
N SER A 175 34.94 -0.80 6.54
CA SER A 175 33.66 -1.06 5.89
C SER A 175 32.60 -1.22 6.95
N VAL A 176 31.56 -0.37 6.86
CA VAL A 176 30.50 -0.29 7.86
C VAL A 176 29.19 -0.71 7.20
N PRO A 177 28.67 -1.91 7.50
CA PRO A 177 27.34 -2.31 7.04
C PRO A 177 26.29 -1.42 7.69
N VAL A 178 25.32 -0.94 6.89
CA VAL A 178 24.26 -0.06 7.36
C VAL A 178 22.92 -0.61 6.89
N THR A 179 21.98 -0.74 7.82
CA THR A 179 20.59 -1.09 7.53
C THR A 179 19.70 0.08 7.92
N VAL A 180 18.83 0.51 7.01
CA VAL A 180 17.88 1.60 7.26
C VAL A 180 16.48 1.04 7.47
N THR A 181 15.72 1.66 8.37
CA THR A 181 14.28 1.38 8.52
C THR A 181 13.50 2.54 7.94
N ALA A 182 12.57 2.22 7.04
CA ALA A 182 11.67 3.19 6.43
C ALA A 182 10.22 2.73 6.55
N LEU A 183 9.30 3.69 6.70
CA LEU A 183 7.86 3.49 6.88
C LEU A 183 7.04 4.51 6.10
#